data_AF-A0A7C3SEI1-F1
#
_entry.id   AF-A0A7C3SEI1-F1
#
_cell.length_a   1.000
_cell.length_b   1.000
_cell.length_c   1.000
_cell.angle_alpha   90.00
_cell.angle_beta   90.00
_cell.angle_gamma   90.00
#
_symmetry.space_group_name_H-M   'P 1'
#
loop_
_entity.id
_entity.type
_entity.pdbx_description
1 polymer ?
#
loop_
_entity_poly.entity_id
_entity_poly.type
_entity_poly.pdbx_seq_one_letter_code
_entity_poly.pdbx_strand_id
1 'polypeptide(L)'
;MAGKLLTYVLFILIPIVAIIVYISILNRFSVECKTEITGPKLSVLGSLKNCINLCWSKHDFGQDIFSDDCFIVSINSTSMITKTDMENFFENMTKTYFDFIEPNKAYKLKIRYNSTGKEVSLILLEI
;
A
#
# COMPACT_ATOMS: atom_id res chain seq x y z
N MET A 1 47.42 -24.61 -13.25
CA MET A 1 46.36 -24.00 -14.11
C MET A 1 44.97 -24.04 -13.46
N ALA A 2 44.62 -25.07 -12.69
CA ALA A 2 43.31 -25.18 -12.02
C ALA A 2 42.97 -24.02 -11.06
N GLY A 3 43.95 -23.49 -10.30
CA GLY A 3 43.71 -22.41 -9.32
C GLY A 3 43.21 -21.10 -9.94
N LYS A 4 43.75 -20.70 -11.11
CA LYS A 4 43.32 -19.49 -11.84
C LYS A 4 41.90 -19.64 -12.37
N LEU A 5 41.56 -20.81 -12.89
CA LEU A 5 40.21 -21.11 -13.41
C LEU A 5 39.17 -21.06 -12.28
N LEU A 6 39.52 -21.59 -11.10
CA LEU A 6 38.70 -21.49 -9.89
C LEU A 6 38.49 -20.03 -9.45
N THR A 7 39.53 -19.20 -9.54
CA THR A 7 39.42 -17.77 -9.18
C THR A 7 38.51 -17.03 -10.15
N TYR A 8 38.65 -17.25 -11.46
CA TYR A 8 37.79 -16.63 -12.47
C TYR A 8 36.32 -17.03 -12.29
N VAL A 9 36.04 -18.30 -11.98
CA VAL A 9 34.68 -18.78 -11.71
C VAL A 9 34.10 -18.11 -10.45
N LEU A 10 34.88 -17.95 -9.38
CA LEU A 10 34.45 -17.24 -8.18
C LEU A 10 34.19 -15.75 -8.44
N PHE A 11 35.03 -15.07 -9.24
CA PHE A 11 34.83 -13.67 -9.61
C PHE A 11 33.55 -13.42 -10.40
N ILE A 12 33.02 -14.42 -11.12
CA ILE A 12 31.75 -14.34 -11.84
C ILE A 12 30.58 -14.72 -10.94
N LEU A 13 30.72 -15.76 -10.11
CA LEU A 13 29.63 -16.25 -9.26
C LEU A 13 29.29 -15.30 -8.11
N ILE A 14 30.29 -14.69 -7.47
CA ILE A 14 30.08 -13.76 -6.35
C ILE A 14 29.16 -12.58 -6.70
N PRO A 15 29.39 -11.82 -7.80
CA PRO A 15 28.50 -10.70 -8.16
C PRO A 15 27.11 -11.18 -8.57
N ILE A 16 26.97 -12.34 -9.22
CA ILE A 16 25.66 -12.91 -9.57
C ILE A 16 24.87 -13.25 -8.30
N VAL A 17 25.49 -13.91 -7.32
CA VAL A 17 24.86 -14.23 -6.04
C VAL A 17 24.50 -12.95 -5.28
N ALA A 18 25.36 -11.93 -5.30
CA ALA A 18 25.06 -10.64 -4.67
C ALA A 18 23.86 -9.95 -5.32
N ILE A 19 23.72 -9.98 -6.65
CA ILE A 19 22.57 -9.44 -7.37
C ILE A 19 21.29 -10.22 -7.01
N ILE A 20 21.34 -11.55 -6.97
CA ILE A 20 20.19 -12.39 -6.61
C ILE A 20 19.74 -12.10 -5.18
N VAL A 21 20.67 -11.99 -4.24
CA VAL A 21 20.37 -11.64 -2.84
C VAL A 21 19.79 -10.23 -2.75
N TYR A 22 20.36 -9.27 -3.47
CA TYR A 22 19.85 -7.90 -3.51
C TYR A 22 18.41 -7.83 -4.05
N ILE A 23 18.13 -8.51 -5.18
CA ILE A 23 16.78 -8.62 -5.74
C ILE A 23 15.85 -9.33 -4.75
N SER A 24 16.30 -10.40 -4.10
CA SER A 24 15.49 -11.17 -3.13
C SER A 24 15.14 -10.34 -1.88
N ILE A 25 16.07 -9.48 -1.43
CA ILE A 25 15.84 -8.54 -0.34
C ILE A 25 14.84 -7.46 -0.78
N LEU A 26 15.03 -6.88 -1.97
CA LEU A 26 14.09 -5.89 -2.53
C LEU A 26 12.67 -6.46 -2.69
N ASN A 27 12.54 -7.70 -3.17
CA ASN A 27 11.23 -8.34 -3.32
C ASN A 27 10.57 -8.70 -1.99
N ARG A 28 11.36 -9.00 -0.94
CA ARG A 28 10.81 -9.16 0.43
C ARG A 28 10.24 -7.87 1.01
N PHE A 29 10.64 -6.72 0.47
CA PHE A 29 10.08 -5.42 0.81
C PHE A 29 9.01 -4.96 -0.19
N SER A 30 8.41 -5.85 -0.97
CA SER A 30 7.16 -5.52 -1.66
C SER A 30 6.13 -5.17 -0.59
N VAL A 31 5.98 -3.88 -0.32
CA VAL A 31 5.00 -3.37 0.62
C VAL A 31 3.66 -3.71 -0.02
N GLU A 32 2.98 -4.72 0.52
CA GLU A 32 1.65 -5.09 0.04
C GLU A 32 0.60 -4.31 0.84
N CYS A 33 -0.45 -3.86 0.15
CA CYS A 33 -1.61 -3.33 0.81
C CYS A 33 -2.36 -4.49 1.47
N LYS A 34 -2.51 -4.44 2.80
CA LYS A 34 -3.29 -5.44 3.54
C LYS A 34 -4.76 -5.29 3.20
N THR A 35 -5.39 -6.40 2.78
CA THR A 35 -6.83 -6.47 2.51
C THR A 35 -7.65 -6.52 3.79
N GLU A 36 -7.05 -6.89 4.93
CA GLU A 36 -7.70 -6.90 6.24
C GLU A 36 -6.85 -6.12 7.24
N ILE A 37 -7.43 -5.07 7.81
CA ILE A 37 -6.78 -4.13 8.71
C ILE A 37 -7.57 -4.07 10.01
N THR A 38 -7.01 -4.64 11.08
CA THR A 38 -7.62 -4.63 12.41
C THR A 38 -6.66 -4.03 13.43
N GLY A 39 -7.17 -3.19 14.34
CA GLY A 39 -6.35 -2.66 15.43
C GLY A 39 -6.81 -1.30 15.94
N PRO A 40 -5.99 -0.63 16.77
CA PRO A 40 -6.26 0.73 17.23
C PRO A 40 -6.12 1.74 16.08
N LYS A 41 -6.81 2.89 16.20
CA LYS A 41 -6.81 4.01 15.23
C LYS A 41 -5.47 4.23 14.52
N LEU A 42 -4.37 4.43 15.26
CA LEU A 42 -3.05 4.72 14.65
C LEU A 42 -2.51 3.56 13.80
N SER A 43 -2.74 2.32 14.19
CA SER A 43 -2.31 1.14 13.44
C SER A 43 -3.13 1.00 12.15
N VAL A 44 -4.43 1.25 12.22
CA VAL A 44 -5.32 1.27 11.06
C VAL A 44 -4.91 2.37 10.08
N LEU A 45 -4.72 3.60 10.56
CA LEU A 45 -4.28 4.73 9.75
C LEU A 45 -2.90 4.50 9.12
N GLY A 46 -1.94 3.95 9.86
CA GLY A 46 -0.63 3.59 9.32
C GLY A 46 -0.69 2.53 8.23
N SER A 47 -1.53 1.50 8.41
CA SER A 47 -1.74 0.46 7.39
C SER A 47 -2.42 1.01 6.14
N LEU A 48 -3.41 1.88 6.31
CA LEU A 48 -4.07 2.59 5.22
C LEU A 48 -3.11 3.51 4.48
N LYS A 49 -2.19 4.19 5.17
CA LYS A 49 -1.17 5.04 4.53
C LYS A 49 -0.35 4.27 3.52
N ASN A 50 0.06 3.05 3.88
CA ASN A 50 0.79 2.18 2.95
C ASN A 50 -0.06 1.84 1.72
N CYS A 51 -1.33 1.49 1.91
CA CYS A 51 -2.26 1.24 0.79
C CYS A 51 -2.45 2.47 -0.11
N ILE A 52 -2.57 3.66 0.47
CA ILE A 52 -2.70 4.93 -0.26
C ILE A 52 -1.43 5.23 -1.05
N ASN A 53 -0.25 5.05 -0.45
CA ASN A 53 1.04 5.25 -1.14
C ASN A 53 1.21 4.28 -2.31
N LEU A 54 0.82 3.02 -2.14
CA LEU A 54 0.83 2.01 -3.20
C LEU A 54 -0.19 2.28 -4.29
N CYS A 55 -1.34 2.84 -3.90
CA CYS A 55 -2.32 3.34 -4.85
C CYS A 55 -1.65 4.42 -5.69
N TRP A 56 -1.07 5.46 -5.09
CA TRP A 56 -0.32 6.50 -5.81
C TRP A 56 0.79 6.01 -6.73
N SER A 57 1.46 4.89 -6.40
CA SER A 57 2.56 4.35 -7.20
C SER A 57 2.13 3.52 -8.42
N LYS A 58 0.84 3.22 -8.60
CA LYS A 58 0.38 2.51 -9.81
C LYS A 58 0.51 3.45 -11.02
N HIS A 59 1.11 2.96 -12.11
CA HIS A 59 1.52 3.79 -13.24
C HIS A 59 0.44 4.00 -14.32
N ASP A 60 -0.74 3.39 -14.19
CA ASP A 60 -1.75 3.30 -15.27
C ASP A 60 -2.99 4.19 -15.07
N PHE A 61 -2.94 5.17 -14.16
CA PHE A 61 -4.10 6.01 -13.86
C PHE A 61 -4.53 6.92 -15.01
N GLY A 62 -5.86 7.04 -15.19
CA GLY A 62 -6.44 7.93 -16.20
C GLY A 62 -6.54 7.33 -17.61
N GLN A 63 -6.12 6.08 -17.83
CA GLN A 63 -6.39 5.37 -19.10
C GLN A 63 -7.74 4.65 -19.11
N ASP A 64 -8.27 4.28 -17.94
CA ASP A 64 -9.61 3.70 -17.78
C ASP A 64 -10.21 4.11 -16.43
N ILE A 65 -11.35 4.80 -16.46
CA ILE A 65 -12.10 5.28 -15.29
C ILE A 65 -12.57 4.17 -14.35
N PHE A 66 -12.70 2.93 -14.87
CA PHE A 66 -13.03 1.74 -14.08
C PHE A 66 -11.77 1.04 -13.53
N SER A 67 -10.57 1.37 -14.03
CA SER A 67 -9.29 0.87 -13.52
C SER A 67 -8.70 1.71 -12.38
N ASP A 68 -9.31 2.84 -12.07
CA ASP A 68 -8.85 3.77 -11.03
C ASP A 68 -9.08 3.25 -9.59
N ASP A 69 -9.82 2.14 -9.41
CA ASP A 69 -10.00 1.46 -8.12
C ASP A 69 -8.69 0.72 -7.75
N CYS A 70 -7.98 1.21 -6.73
CA CYS A 70 -6.69 0.66 -6.34
C CYS A 70 -6.83 -0.62 -5.51
N PHE A 71 -7.63 -0.56 -4.43
CA PHE A 71 -7.79 -1.62 -3.43
C PHE A 71 -9.17 -1.53 -2.76
N ILE A 72 -9.67 -2.67 -2.30
CA ILE A 72 -10.78 -2.75 -1.36
C ILE A 72 -10.24 -3.43 -0.10
N VAL A 73 -10.31 -2.74 1.04
CA VAL A 73 -9.78 -3.21 2.32
C VAL A 73 -10.90 -3.33 3.34
N SER A 74 -10.88 -4.39 4.13
CA SER A 74 -11.74 -4.57 5.30
C SER A 74 -11.08 -3.92 6.51
N ILE A 75 -11.77 -3.01 7.18
CA ILE A 75 -11.29 -2.27 8.34
C ILE A 75 -12.13 -2.62 9.54
N ASN A 76 -11.47 -2.97 10.64
CA ASN A 76 -12.09 -3.08 11.95
C ASN A 76 -11.22 -2.34 12.99
N SER A 77 -11.65 -1.15 13.38
CA SER A 77 -10.91 -0.33 14.34
C SER A 77 -11.44 -0.53 15.75
N THR A 78 -10.57 -0.65 16.76
CA THR A 78 -11.00 -0.71 18.16
C THR A 78 -11.44 0.65 18.72
N SER A 79 -11.18 1.73 17.98
CA SER A 79 -11.59 3.09 18.33
C SER A 79 -12.19 3.84 17.15
N MET A 80 -13.05 4.81 17.43
CA MET A 80 -13.74 5.58 16.39
C MET A 80 -12.73 6.37 15.56
N ILE A 81 -12.79 6.23 14.23
CA ILE A 81 -11.96 7.00 13.30
C ILE A 81 -12.87 7.97 12.56
N THR A 82 -12.66 9.26 12.73
CA THR A 82 -13.44 10.30 12.07
C THR A 82 -12.82 10.68 10.72
N LYS A 83 -13.62 11.33 9.88
CA LYS A 83 -13.17 12.00 8.67
C LYS A 83 -11.95 12.90 8.93
N THR A 84 -12.04 13.72 9.98
CA THR A 84 -10.98 14.65 10.36
C THR A 84 -9.70 13.93 10.78
N ASP A 85 -9.80 12.77 11.46
CA ASP A 85 -8.62 11.96 11.78
C ASP A 85 -7.91 11.50 10.51
N MET A 86 -8.66 11.09 9.47
CA MET A 86 -8.09 10.63 8.20
C MET A 86 -7.46 11.79 7.42
N GLU A 87 -8.20 12.89 7.24
CA GLU A 87 -7.73 14.06 6.49
C GLU A 87 -6.49 14.71 7.15
N ASN A 88 -6.44 14.75 8.48
CA ASN A 88 -5.25 15.23 9.20
C ASN A 88 -4.05 14.28 9.06
N PHE A 89 -4.29 12.97 8.98
CA PHE A 89 -3.22 11.97 8.93
C PHE A 89 -2.63 11.78 7.53
N PHE A 90 -3.45 11.90 6.48
CA PHE A 90 -3.06 11.69 5.08
C PHE A 90 -2.79 12.98 4.30
N GLU A 91 -2.92 14.15 4.95
CA GLU A 91 -2.76 15.48 4.35
C GLU A 91 -3.73 15.72 3.18
N ASN A 92 -3.56 16.83 2.44
CA ASN A 92 -4.44 17.27 1.35
C ASN A 92 -4.49 16.34 0.12
N MET A 93 -3.81 15.20 0.16
CA MET A 93 -3.75 14.24 -0.94
C MET A 93 -4.85 13.18 -0.89
N THR A 94 -5.66 13.16 0.17
CA THR A 94 -6.72 12.17 0.38
C THR A 94 -8.04 12.84 0.72
N LYS A 95 -9.11 12.46 0.02
CA LYS A 95 -10.49 12.85 0.36
C LYS A 95 -11.26 11.68 0.94
N THR A 96 -11.96 11.96 2.03
CA THR A 96 -12.76 10.96 2.74
C THR A 96 -14.26 11.24 2.52
N TYR A 97 -14.98 10.26 1.98
CA TYR A 97 -16.41 10.39 1.61
C TYR A 97 -17.37 9.77 2.64
N PHE A 98 -16.92 9.65 3.88
CA PHE A 98 -17.70 9.17 5.01
C PHE A 98 -17.34 9.96 6.26
N ASP A 99 -18.23 9.99 7.25
CA ASP A 99 -18.04 10.80 8.45
C ASP A 99 -17.20 10.11 9.53
N PHE A 100 -17.44 8.82 9.75
CA PHE A 100 -16.72 8.03 10.74
C PHE A 100 -16.77 6.52 10.48
N ILE A 101 -15.81 5.80 11.06
CA ILE A 101 -15.76 4.34 11.21
C ILE A 101 -16.05 4.04 12.68
N GLU A 102 -17.13 3.30 12.94
CA GLU A 102 -17.51 2.91 14.30
C GLU A 102 -16.50 1.93 14.92
N PRO A 103 -16.27 2.01 16.25
CA PRO A 103 -15.46 1.04 16.94
C PRO A 103 -16.04 -0.38 16.85
N ASN A 104 -15.17 -1.38 16.69
CA ASN A 104 -15.47 -2.81 16.68
C ASN A 104 -16.48 -3.26 15.61
N LYS A 105 -16.67 -2.45 14.57
CA LYS A 105 -17.50 -2.77 13.41
C LYS A 105 -16.61 -2.91 12.19
N ALA A 106 -16.81 -4.00 11.47
CA ALA A 106 -16.12 -4.22 10.20
C ALA A 106 -16.76 -3.36 9.12
N TYR A 107 -15.93 -2.74 8.29
CA TYR A 107 -16.35 -1.95 7.14
C TYR A 107 -15.48 -2.28 5.93
N LYS A 108 -16.06 -2.23 4.74
CA LYS A 108 -15.29 -2.29 3.49
C LYS A 108 -14.98 -0.87 3.04
N LEU A 109 -13.71 -0.56 2.90
CA LEU A 109 -13.23 0.70 2.38
C LEU A 109 -12.61 0.50 1.00
N LYS A 110 -13.16 1.20 0.02
CA LYS A 110 -12.61 1.31 -1.32
C LYS A 110 -11.63 2.49 -1.38
N ILE A 111 -10.42 2.21 -1.86
CA ILE A 111 -9.36 3.18 -2.10
C ILE A 111 -9.28 3.38 -3.61
N ARG A 112 -9.57 4.60 -4.07
CA ARG A 112 -9.67 4.94 -5.50
C ARG A 112 -8.81 6.14 -5.83
N TYR A 113 -8.13 6.13 -6.96
CA TYR A 113 -7.49 7.31 -7.50
C TYR A 113 -8.49 8.19 -8.24
N ASN A 114 -8.47 9.50 -8.00
CA ASN A 114 -9.27 10.47 -8.75
C ASN A 114 -8.33 11.27 -9.67
N SER A 115 -8.32 10.89 -10.94
CA SER A 115 -7.51 11.51 -11.99
C SER A 115 -7.87 12.98 -12.27
N THR A 116 -9.12 13.38 -12.01
CA THR A 116 -9.58 14.76 -12.20
C THR A 116 -9.06 15.68 -11.08
N GLY A 117 -9.02 15.17 -9.84
CA GLY A 117 -8.62 15.94 -8.65
C GLY A 117 -7.16 15.79 -8.22
N LYS A 118 -6.40 14.86 -8.82
CA LYS A 118 -5.08 14.40 -8.32
C LYS A 118 -5.14 14.09 -6.81
N GLU A 119 -6.09 13.25 -6.43
CA GLU A 119 -6.33 12.87 -5.04
C GLU A 119 -6.69 11.39 -4.93
N VAL A 120 -6.49 10.79 -3.75
CA VAL A 120 -7.02 9.47 -3.43
C VAL A 120 -8.33 9.63 -2.67
N SER A 121 -9.37 8.97 -3.13
CA SER A 121 -10.69 8.93 -2.52
C SER A 121 -10.84 7.68 -1.66
N LEU A 122 -11.25 7.88 -0.41
CA LEU A 122 -11.63 6.81 0.51
C LEU A 122 -13.15 6.74 0.58
N ILE A 123 -13.72 5.64 0.09
CA ILE A 123 -15.17 5.46 -0.05
C ILE A 123 -15.58 4.25 0.76
N LEU A 124 -16.56 4.44 1.64
CA LEU A 124 -17.12 3.37 2.45
C LEU A 124 -18.14 2.60 1.60
N LEU A 125 -17.98 1.28 1.51
CA LEU A 125 -18.92 0.38 0.88
C LEU A 125 -19.80 -0.20 1.99
N GLU A 126 -21.11 0.00 1.90
CA GLU A 126 -22.07 -0.62 2.82
C GLU A 126 -21.92 -2.16 2.76
N ILE A 127 -22.04 -2.80 3.93
CA ILE A 127 -22.09 -4.26 4.09
C ILE A 127 -23.56 -4.67 4.15
#